data_AF-A0A679GKI0-F1
#
_entry.id   AF-A0A679GKI0-F1
#
_cell.length_a   1.000
_cell.length_b   1.000
_cell.length_c   1.000
_cell.angle_alpha   90.00
_cell.angle_beta   90.00
_cell.angle_gamma   90.00
#
_symmetry.space_group_name_H-M   'P 1'
#
loop_
_entity.id
_entity.type
_entity.pdbx_description
1 polymer ?
#
loop_
_entity_poly.entity_id
_entity_poly.type
_entity_poly.pdbx_seq_one_letter_code
_entity_poly.pdbx_strand_id
1 'polypeptide(L)'
;MRGNTMLITTTVDELTADHLAGLIQARHYGILIKGFAPADTVELARERLSRHELRSAFSEQNEFVRLGKAYIEIGDEASRAEYHAQAVPTIRRVRDVFRPLASPIDELRLLLDEVWPKGARLLDVNGQKCFVGITRFLGNGTDLTPHTDNLERNAPQDHEPKLLTQLSANVYLAIPEDGGELELWGQQPDEAEYERLRGSRAYGIERHLLPPPEVVVKPEPGDLILLNPRLIHAVRPSATATRITLGVFIGYFGDDQPLAYWS
;
A
#
# COMPACT_ATOMS: atom_id res chain seq x y z
N MET A 1 9.47 29.88 11.77
CA MET A 1 9.13 28.83 10.79
C MET A 1 8.80 27.58 11.58
N ARG A 2 7.51 27.21 11.71
CA ARG A 2 7.15 25.93 12.34
C ARG A 2 7.62 24.84 11.37
N GLY A 3 8.48 23.93 11.81
CA GLY A 3 8.88 22.81 10.97
C GLY A 3 7.62 22.04 10.57
N ASN A 4 7.36 21.90 9.27
CA ASN A 4 6.33 20.97 8.83
C ASN A 4 6.78 19.57 9.22
N THR A 5 6.00 18.90 10.06
CA THR A 5 6.24 17.49 10.39
C THR A 5 5.97 16.66 9.14
N MET A 6 7.03 16.08 8.55
CA MET A 6 6.92 15.30 7.30
C MET A 6 6.18 13.96 7.47
N LEU A 7 6.17 13.39 8.68
CA LEU A 7 5.45 12.17 9.03
C LEU A 7 4.63 12.42 10.31
N ILE A 8 3.31 12.41 10.21
CA ILE A 8 2.43 12.54 11.36
C ILE A 8 2.35 11.19 12.09
N THR A 9 2.50 11.18 13.41
CA THR A 9 2.26 9.97 14.23
C THR A 9 0.98 10.16 15.03
N THR A 10 0.10 9.17 15.01
CA THR A 10 -1.23 9.21 15.64
C THR A 10 -1.69 7.80 16.04
N THR A 11 -2.91 7.70 16.57
CA THR A 11 -3.60 6.43 16.90
C THR A 11 -4.92 6.34 16.13
N VAL A 12 -5.61 5.19 16.21
CA VAL A 12 -6.92 5.00 15.56
C VAL A 12 -7.95 6.00 16.11
N ASP A 13 -7.98 6.18 17.43
CA ASP A 13 -8.94 7.07 18.11
C ASP A 13 -8.71 8.56 17.82
N GLU A 14 -7.49 8.92 17.42
CA GLU A 14 -7.08 10.30 17.12
C GLU A 14 -7.03 10.61 15.62
N LEU A 15 -7.25 9.61 14.75
CA LEU A 15 -7.29 9.84 13.31
C LEU A 15 -8.53 10.66 12.93
N THR A 16 -8.35 11.63 12.04
CA THR A 16 -9.42 12.54 11.63
C THR A 16 -9.36 12.78 10.12
N ALA A 17 -10.45 13.30 9.55
CA ALA A 17 -10.49 13.72 8.15
C ALA A 17 -9.40 14.74 7.81
N ASP A 18 -9.04 15.63 8.75
CA ASP A 18 -7.99 16.64 8.54
C ASP A 18 -6.61 16.04 8.34
N HIS A 19 -6.30 14.92 9.03
CA HIS A 19 -5.08 14.16 8.80
C HIS A 19 -5.06 13.61 7.37
N LEU A 20 -6.16 12.98 6.91
CA LEU A 20 -6.26 12.46 5.56
C LEU A 20 -6.18 13.58 4.51
N ALA A 21 -6.88 14.69 4.73
CA ALA A 21 -6.84 15.87 3.85
C ALA A 21 -5.42 16.47 3.78
N GLY A 22 -4.69 16.49 4.90
CA GLY A 22 -3.27 16.88 4.94
C GLY A 22 -2.40 16.01 4.04
N LEU A 23 -2.63 14.68 4.03
CA LEU A 23 -1.91 13.75 3.18
C LEU A 23 -2.27 13.90 1.71
N ILE A 24 -3.58 14.05 1.40
CA ILE A 24 -4.10 14.26 0.04
C ILE A 24 -3.51 15.54 -0.57
N GLN A 25 -3.42 16.61 0.23
CA GLN A 25 -2.87 17.91 -0.18
C GLN A 25 -1.33 17.97 -0.09
N ALA A 26 -0.66 16.84 0.17
CA ALA A 26 0.79 16.74 0.31
C ALA A 26 1.40 17.71 1.35
N ARG A 27 0.65 18.06 2.42
CA ARG A 27 1.16 18.88 3.54
C ARG A 27 2.13 18.10 4.43
N HIS A 28 2.02 16.77 4.41
CA HIS A 28 2.95 15.80 4.99
C HIS A 28 3.01 14.57 4.07
N TYR A 29 4.05 13.75 4.19
CA TYR A 29 4.32 12.63 3.29
C TYR A 29 3.66 11.34 3.73
N GLY A 30 3.37 11.21 5.03
CA GLY A 30 2.68 10.06 5.57
C GLY A 30 2.04 10.29 6.93
N ILE A 31 1.27 9.30 7.34
CA ILE A 31 0.64 9.17 8.66
C ILE A 31 1.00 7.78 9.17
N LEU A 32 1.70 7.71 10.30
CA LEU A 32 1.96 6.50 11.05
C LEU A 32 0.89 6.36 12.15
N ILE A 33 0.07 5.32 12.05
CA ILE A 33 -0.92 4.95 13.06
C ILE A 33 -0.32 3.81 13.89
N LYS A 34 -0.05 4.10 15.16
CA LYS A 34 0.59 3.16 16.08
C LYS A 34 -0.39 2.09 16.56
N GLY A 35 0.05 0.83 16.55
CA GLY A 35 -0.72 -0.29 17.11
C GLY A 35 -2.09 -0.50 16.47
N PHE A 36 -2.20 -0.21 15.17
CA PHE A 36 -3.43 -0.33 14.40
C PHE A 36 -4.01 -1.76 14.44
N ALA A 37 -3.20 -2.77 14.11
CA ALA A 37 -3.60 -4.16 14.22
C ALA A 37 -3.27 -4.68 15.63
N PRO A 38 -4.26 -5.27 16.34
CA PRO A 38 -4.04 -5.85 17.67
C PRO A 38 -2.95 -6.93 17.69
N ALA A 39 -2.29 -7.10 18.84
CA ALA A 39 -1.17 -8.04 18.99
C ALA A 39 -1.55 -9.50 18.70
N ASP A 40 -2.75 -9.93 19.05
CA ASP A 40 -3.27 -11.28 18.74
C ASP A 40 -3.48 -11.48 17.23
N THR A 41 -3.96 -10.45 16.53
CA THR A 41 -4.08 -10.43 15.06
C THR A 41 -2.70 -10.52 14.40
N VAL A 42 -1.71 -9.77 14.90
CA VAL A 42 -0.32 -9.82 14.41
C VAL A 42 0.28 -11.21 14.62
N GLU A 43 0.13 -11.80 15.81
CA GLU A 43 0.64 -13.15 16.09
C GLU A 43 -0.03 -14.22 15.23
N LEU A 44 -1.35 -14.14 15.04
CA LEU A 44 -2.08 -15.06 14.16
C LEU A 44 -1.58 -14.96 12.72
N ALA A 45 -1.35 -13.74 12.24
CA ALA A 45 -0.83 -13.50 10.90
C ALA A 45 0.57 -14.08 10.74
N ARG A 46 1.44 -13.87 11.73
CA ARG A 46 2.79 -14.42 11.77
C ARG A 46 2.76 -15.94 11.69
N GLU A 47 1.90 -16.61 12.47
CA GLU A 47 1.77 -18.06 12.50
C GLU A 47 1.27 -18.66 11.18
N ARG A 48 0.32 -17.99 10.52
CA ARG A 48 -0.31 -18.52 9.30
C ARG A 48 0.49 -18.15 8.06
N LEU A 49 0.86 -16.88 7.90
CA LEU A 49 1.55 -16.38 6.69
C LEU A 49 3.02 -16.81 6.63
N SER A 50 3.64 -17.22 7.74
CA SER A 50 4.98 -17.83 7.70
C SER A 50 5.01 -19.23 7.09
N ARG A 51 3.85 -19.91 6.99
CA ARG A 51 3.79 -21.29 6.48
C ARG A 51 4.07 -21.33 4.98
N HIS A 52 5.02 -22.17 4.60
CA HIS A 52 5.55 -22.26 3.24
C HIS A 52 4.48 -22.61 2.20
N GLU A 53 3.47 -23.41 2.56
CA GLU A 53 2.37 -23.82 1.67
C GLU A 53 1.56 -22.64 1.15
N LEU A 54 1.36 -21.62 1.98
CA LEU A 54 0.73 -20.38 1.55
C LEU A 54 1.69 -19.62 0.62
N ARG A 55 2.98 -19.49 0.97
CA ARG A 55 3.98 -18.82 0.12
C ARG A 55 4.14 -19.47 -1.27
N SER A 56 4.06 -20.79 -1.39
CA SER A 56 4.18 -21.50 -2.68
C SER A 56 2.93 -21.41 -3.56
N ALA A 57 1.76 -21.09 -2.99
CA ALA A 57 0.53 -20.85 -3.76
C ALA A 57 0.49 -19.44 -4.40
N PHE A 58 1.55 -18.65 -4.22
CA PHE A 58 1.59 -17.21 -4.44
C PHE A 58 2.77 -16.82 -5.34
N SER A 59 2.50 -16.70 -6.65
CA SER A 59 3.42 -16.24 -7.71
C SER A 59 4.60 -17.18 -8.01
N GLU A 60 4.72 -17.65 -9.26
CA GLU A 60 5.85 -18.46 -9.76
C GLU A 60 7.16 -17.65 -9.94
N GLN A 61 7.19 -16.37 -9.56
CA GLN A 61 8.39 -15.52 -9.65
C GLN A 61 9.07 -15.35 -8.29
N ASN A 62 10.22 -16.02 -8.14
CA ASN A 62 10.96 -16.33 -6.90
C ASN A 62 11.43 -15.16 -6.00
N GLU A 63 11.11 -13.89 -6.29
CA GLU A 63 11.57 -12.75 -5.47
C GLU A 63 10.44 -11.94 -4.81
N PHE A 64 9.22 -11.95 -5.38
CA PHE A 64 8.06 -11.24 -4.84
C PHE A 64 6.86 -12.20 -4.72
N VAL A 65 6.75 -12.81 -3.55
CA VAL A 65 5.62 -13.68 -3.21
C VAL A 65 4.47 -12.80 -2.70
N ARG A 66 3.24 -13.06 -3.19
CA ARG A 66 2.05 -12.29 -2.78
C ARG A 66 0.73 -13.06 -2.85
N LEU A 67 -0.17 -12.76 -1.92
CA LEU A 67 -1.57 -13.18 -1.99
C LEU A 67 -2.39 -12.10 -2.69
N GLY A 68 -2.93 -12.45 -3.85
CA GLY A 68 -3.67 -11.57 -4.74
C GLY A 68 -2.83 -10.99 -5.87
N LYS A 69 -3.51 -10.41 -6.86
CA LYS A 69 -2.93 -9.75 -8.02
C LYS A 69 -3.13 -8.25 -7.86
N ALA A 70 -2.10 -7.44 -8.06
CA ALA A 70 -2.21 -5.99 -8.03
C ALA A 70 -2.80 -5.46 -9.35
N TYR A 71 -3.54 -4.36 -9.31
CA TYR A 71 -4.15 -3.78 -10.51
C TYR A 71 -3.12 -3.37 -11.56
N ILE A 72 -1.92 -2.94 -11.13
CA ILE A 72 -0.79 -2.56 -12.00
C ILE A 72 -0.30 -3.72 -12.90
N GLU A 73 -0.66 -4.96 -12.57
CA GLU A 73 -0.25 -6.16 -13.31
C GLU A 73 -1.23 -6.54 -14.43
N ILE A 74 -2.27 -5.74 -14.63
CA ILE A 74 -3.18 -5.92 -15.75
C ILE A 74 -2.50 -5.36 -17.00
N GLY A 75 -2.07 -6.27 -17.87
CA GLY A 75 -1.42 -5.94 -19.14
C GLY A 75 -2.35 -5.94 -20.35
N ASP A 76 -3.51 -6.58 -20.24
CA ASP A 76 -4.48 -6.76 -21.32
C ASP A 76 -5.90 -6.99 -20.80
N GLU A 77 -6.88 -7.11 -21.69
CA GLU A 77 -8.29 -7.26 -21.31
C GLU A 77 -8.61 -8.64 -20.71
N ALA A 78 -7.92 -9.69 -21.14
CA ALA A 78 -8.12 -11.04 -20.60
C ALA A 78 -7.69 -11.10 -19.12
N SER A 79 -6.52 -10.53 -18.81
CA SER A 79 -6.00 -10.42 -17.45
C SER A 79 -6.80 -9.45 -16.58
N ARG A 80 -7.47 -8.45 -17.17
CA ARG A 80 -8.43 -7.56 -16.50
C ARG A 80 -9.69 -8.31 -16.08
N ALA A 81 -10.30 -9.05 -17.02
CA ALA A 81 -11.47 -9.86 -16.75
C ALA A 81 -11.18 -10.91 -15.64
N GLU A 82 -10.02 -11.54 -15.68
CA GLU A 82 -9.58 -12.47 -14.64
C GLU A 82 -9.43 -11.79 -13.28
N TYR A 83 -8.75 -10.63 -13.22
CA TYR A 83 -8.59 -9.86 -11.99
C TYR A 83 -9.95 -9.55 -11.34
N HIS A 84 -10.89 -9.03 -12.11
CA HIS A 84 -12.22 -8.68 -11.60
C HIS A 84 -13.03 -9.91 -11.19
N ALA A 85 -12.94 -11.02 -11.93
CA ALA A 85 -13.58 -12.27 -11.55
C ALA A 85 -13.03 -12.85 -10.24
N GLN A 86 -11.73 -12.68 -9.98
CA GLN A 86 -11.06 -13.17 -8.77
C GLN A 86 -11.07 -12.19 -7.60
N ALA A 87 -11.50 -10.94 -7.80
CA ALA A 87 -11.45 -9.89 -6.78
C ALA A 87 -12.13 -10.30 -5.45
N VAL A 88 -13.43 -10.57 -5.47
CA VAL A 88 -14.20 -10.94 -4.26
C VAL A 88 -13.76 -12.29 -3.67
N PRO A 89 -13.56 -13.36 -4.46
CA PRO A 89 -12.98 -14.60 -3.95
C PRO A 89 -11.63 -14.39 -3.23
N THR A 90 -10.76 -13.55 -3.77
CA THR A 90 -9.44 -13.29 -3.17
C THR A 90 -9.55 -12.46 -1.89
N ILE A 91 -10.45 -11.47 -1.83
CA ILE A 91 -10.76 -10.75 -0.57
C ILE A 91 -11.17 -11.74 0.53
N ARG A 92 -12.00 -12.74 0.19
CA ARG A 92 -12.41 -13.77 1.15
C ARG A 92 -11.25 -14.65 1.61
N ARG A 93 -10.36 -15.05 0.69
CA ARG A 93 -9.14 -15.80 1.04
C ARG A 93 -8.24 -15.03 2.00
N VAL A 94 -8.04 -13.73 1.77
CA VAL A 94 -7.29 -12.86 2.70
C VAL A 94 -7.97 -12.87 4.08
N ARG A 95 -9.29 -12.71 4.14
CA ARG A 95 -10.05 -12.76 5.42
C ARG A 95 -9.92 -14.10 6.13
N ASP A 96 -9.94 -15.20 5.39
CA ASP A 96 -9.85 -16.55 5.96
C ASP A 96 -8.51 -16.77 6.68
N VAL A 97 -7.42 -16.09 6.25
CA VAL A 97 -6.14 -16.08 6.98
C VAL A 97 -6.33 -15.58 8.40
N PHE A 98 -7.16 -14.56 8.63
CA PHE A 98 -7.29 -13.93 9.96
C PHE A 98 -8.40 -14.54 10.82
N ARG A 99 -9.23 -15.44 10.30
CA ARG A 99 -10.29 -16.06 11.09
C ARG A 99 -9.76 -16.82 12.32
N PRO A 100 -10.38 -16.68 13.51
CA PRO A 100 -11.68 -16.04 13.75
C PRO A 100 -11.62 -14.52 14.02
N LEU A 101 -10.43 -13.92 14.04
CA LEU A 101 -10.25 -12.48 14.20
C LEU A 101 -10.64 -11.72 12.93
N ALA A 102 -10.83 -10.41 13.06
CA ALA A 102 -11.07 -9.54 11.92
C ALA A 102 -9.78 -9.39 11.09
N SER A 103 -9.95 -9.21 9.77
CA SER A 103 -8.83 -8.87 8.90
C SER A 103 -8.45 -7.40 9.12
N PRO A 104 -7.16 -7.04 9.28
CA PRO A 104 -6.75 -5.65 9.38
C PRO A 104 -7.16 -4.81 8.17
N ILE A 105 -7.35 -5.44 7.00
CA ILE A 105 -7.85 -4.76 5.81
C ILE A 105 -9.32 -4.41 5.94
N ASP A 106 -10.13 -5.25 6.58
CA ASP A 106 -11.54 -4.91 6.83
C ASP A 106 -11.65 -3.80 7.88
N GLU A 107 -10.85 -3.85 8.94
CA GLU A 107 -10.77 -2.77 9.94
C GLU A 107 -10.35 -1.44 9.29
N LEU A 108 -9.35 -1.45 8.40
CA LEU A 108 -8.91 -0.25 7.70
C LEU A 108 -10.02 0.33 6.82
N ARG A 109 -10.79 -0.53 6.15
CA ARG A 109 -11.90 -0.09 5.30
C ARG A 109 -13.01 0.56 6.10
N LEU A 110 -13.35 0.02 7.28
CA LEU A 110 -14.32 0.61 8.19
C LEU A 110 -13.82 1.93 8.75
N LEU A 111 -12.56 1.97 9.21
CA LEU A 111 -11.93 3.18 9.72
C LEU A 111 -11.98 4.33 8.71
N LEU A 112 -11.62 4.06 7.45
CA LEU A 112 -11.67 5.08 6.40
C LEU A 112 -13.09 5.51 6.02
N ASP A 113 -14.06 4.60 6.09
CA ASP A 113 -15.48 4.91 5.88
C ASP A 113 -16.03 5.82 6.99
N GLU A 114 -15.62 5.59 8.22
CA GLU A 114 -16.07 6.37 9.38
C GLU A 114 -15.34 7.71 9.51
N VAL A 115 -14.04 7.76 9.18
CA VAL A 115 -13.22 8.99 9.30
C VAL A 115 -13.45 9.95 8.14
N TRP A 116 -13.67 9.45 6.92
CA TRP A 116 -13.89 10.34 5.77
C TRP A 116 -15.34 10.82 5.73
N PRO A 117 -15.63 12.15 5.63
CA PRO A 117 -17.00 12.67 5.75
C PRO A 117 -18.00 12.13 4.74
N LYS A 118 -17.54 11.62 3.61
CA LYS A 118 -18.36 11.05 2.53
C LYS A 118 -18.31 9.53 2.46
N GLY A 119 -17.65 8.87 3.42
CA GLY A 119 -17.47 7.43 3.46
C GLY A 119 -16.36 6.92 2.55
N ALA A 120 -16.23 5.60 2.50
CA ALA A 120 -15.26 4.88 1.70
C ALA A 120 -15.87 3.58 1.16
N ARG A 121 -15.49 3.18 -0.05
CA ARG A 121 -16.07 2.00 -0.72
C ARG A 121 -15.05 1.18 -1.49
N LEU A 122 -15.41 -0.06 -1.81
CA LEU A 122 -14.60 -0.86 -2.71
C LEU A 122 -14.65 -0.22 -4.09
N LEU A 123 -13.48 0.02 -4.69
CA LEU A 123 -13.41 0.51 -6.06
C LEU A 123 -14.09 -0.52 -6.98
N ASP A 124 -14.80 0.01 -7.96
CA ASP A 124 -15.22 -0.75 -9.12
C ASP A 124 -14.80 -0.01 -10.38
N VAL A 125 -14.38 -0.77 -11.38
CA VAL A 125 -14.07 -0.28 -12.71
C VAL A 125 -15.14 -0.84 -13.62
N ASN A 126 -15.93 0.05 -14.22
CA ASN A 126 -17.03 -0.30 -15.13
C ASN A 126 -18.03 -1.29 -14.49
N GLY A 127 -18.37 -1.09 -13.21
CA GLY A 127 -19.29 -1.95 -12.45
C GLY A 127 -18.67 -3.23 -11.90
N GLN A 128 -17.40 -3.52 -12.20
CA GLN A 128 -16.71 -4.71 -11.73
C GLN A 128 -15.82 -4.41 -10.53
N LYS A 129 -15.98 -5.17 -9.44
CA LYS A 129 -15.25 -4.93 -8.19
C LYS A 129 -13.74 -5.13 -8.36
N CYS A 130 -12.94 -4.29 -7.72
CA CYS A 130 -11.51 -4.49 -7.58
C CYS A 130 -11.17 -5.36 -6.39
N PHE A 131 -10.00 -6.01 -6.43
CA PHE A 131 -9.41 -6.69 -5.29
C PHE A 131 -8.91 -5.65 -4.27
N VAL A 132 -8.85 -6.00 -2.99
CA VAL A 132 -8.23 -5.19 -1.94
C VAL A 132 -7.55 -6.07 -0.90
N GLY A 133 -6.40 -5.62 -0.39
CA GLY A 133 -5.70 -6.27 0.71
C GLY A 133 -4.59 -7.21 0.24
N ILE A 134 -3.79 -6.77 -0.74
CA ILE A 134 -2.68 -7.58 -1.23
C ILE A 134 -1.70 -7.88 -0.09
N THR A 135 -1.40 -9.16 0.13
CA THR A 135 -0.36 -9.53 1.11
C THR A 135 0.96 -9.64 0.39
N ARG A 136 1.97 -8.88 0.80
CA ARG A 136 3.31 -8.88 0.20
C ARG A 136 4.31 -9.51 1.15
N PHE A 137 5.15 -10.40 0.61
CA PHE A 137 6.27 -11.01 1.29
C PHE A 137 7.56 -10.55 0.62
N LEU A 138 8.37 -9.78 1.34
CA LEU A 138 9.71 -9.41 0.89
C LEU A 138 10.72 -10.31 1.60
N GLY A 139 11.39 -11.15 0.83
CA GLY A 139 12.38 -12.10 1.32
C GLY A 139 13.70 -11.45 1.72
N ASN A 140 14.64 -12.28 2.17
CA ASN A 140 15.97 -11.82 2.57
C ASN A 140 16.72 -11.26 1.35
N GLY A 141 17.31 -10.07 1.51
CA GLY A 141 18.01 -9.35 0.45
C GLY A 141 17.08 -8.64 -0.56
N THR A 142 15.77 -8.88 -0.52
CA THR A 142 14.81 -8.23 -1.41
C THR A 142 14.49 -6.84 -0.90
N ASP A 143 14.66 -5.83 -1.76
CA ASP A 143 14.23 -4.45 -1.52
C ASP A 143 12.99 -4.11 -2.35
N LEU A 144 12.36 -2.98 -2.05
CA LEU A 144 11.45 -2.34 -2.99
C LEU A 144 12.12 -1.06 -3.44
N THR A 145 12.60 -1.08 -4.68
CA THR A 145 13.39 -0.01 -5.26
C THR A 145 12.63 1.31 -5.22
N PRO A 146 13.30 2.48 -5.19
CA PRO A 146 12.59 3.75 -5.19
C PRO A 146 11.62 3.84 -6.38
N HIS A 147 10.37 4.22 -6.15
CA HIS A 147 9.34 4.26 -7.20
C HIS A 147 8.21 5.22 -6.83
N THR A 148 7.28 5.40 -7.76
CA THR A 148 5.99 6.05 -7.54
C THR A 148 4.86 5.15 -8.04
N ASP A 149 3.73 5.18 -7.37
CA ASP A 149 2.52 4.47 -7.82
C ASP A 149 1.52 5.46 -8.40
N ASN A 150 0.94 5.09 -9.54
CA ASN A 150 -0.13 5.83 -10.18
C ASN A 150 -1.06 4.87 -10.92
N LEU A 151 -2.28 4.67 -10.42
CA LEU A 151 -3.31 3.82 -11.03
C LEU A 151 -3.61 4.21 -12.47
N GLU A 152 -3.54 5.51 -12.80
CA GLU A 152 -3.88 6.00 -14.14
C GLU A 152 -2.93 5.47 -15.22
N ARG A 153 -1.74 4.95 -14.84
CA ARG A 153 -0.85 4.25 -15.77
C ARG A 153 -1.42 2.91 -16.27
N ASN A 154 -2.43 2.35 -15.60
CA ASN A 154 -2.98 1.00 -15.88
C ASN A 154 -4.50 0.95 -16.02
N ALA A 155 -5.21 1.98 -15.55
CA ALA A 155 -6.65 2.09 -15.70
C ALA A 155 -7.04 2.35 -17.18
N PRO A 156 -8.22 1.88 -17.64
CA PRO A 156 -8.74 2.25 -18.95
C PRO A 156 -8.82 3.77 -19.12
N GLN A 157 -8.46 4.26 -20.32
CA GLN A 157 -8.40 5.71 -20.59
C GLN A 157 -9.76 6.41 -20.43
N ASP A 158 -10.86 5.69 -20.60
CA ASP A 158 -12.24 6.15 -20.50
C ASP A 158 -12.89 5.86 -19.14
N HIS A 159 -12.15 5.28 -18.18
CA HIS A 159 -12.69 5.03 -16.84
C HIS A 159 -12.98 6.34 -16.10
N GLU A 160 -14.17 6.43 -15.52
CA GLU A 160 -14.65 7.53 -14.66
C GLU A 160 -15.14 6.98 -13.31
N PRO A 161 -15.06 7.78 -12.21
CA PRO A 161 -14.46 9.11 -12.15
C PRO A 161 -12.93 9.11 -12.20
N LYS A 162 -12.31 10.15 -12.77
CA LYS A 162 -10.85 10.34 -12.73
C LYS A 162 -10.31 10.57 -11.32
N LEU A 163 -9.12 10.02 -11.08
CA LEU A 163 -8.49 10.01 -9.76
C LEU A 163 -7.74 11.32 -9.49
N LEU A 164 -8.27 12.16 -8.61
CA LEU A 164 -7.59 13.41 -8.25
C LEU A 164 -6.31 13.13 -7.46
N THR A 165 -6.34 12.18 -6.54
CA THR A 165 -5.18 11.77 -5.75
C THR A 165 -5.25 10.28 -5.41
N GLN A 166 -4.07 9.66 -5.34
CA GLN A 166 -3.89 8.31 -4.84
C GLN A 166 -3.19 8.38 -3.48
N LEU A 167 -3.61 7.55 -2.54
CA LEU A 167 -2.88 7.23 -1.33
C LEU A 167 -2.57 5.73 -1.34
N SER A 168 -1.60 5.32 -0.52
CA SER A 168 -1.37 3.92 -0.20
C SER A 168 -1.37 3.74 1.30
N ALA A 169 -1.72 2.54 1.73
CA ALA A 169 -1.79 2.13 3.12
C ALA A 169 -1.14 0.75 3.24
N ASN A 170 -0.24 0.59 4.20
CA ASN A 170 0.38 -0.69 4.52
C ASN A 170 0.20 -1.00 6.01
N VAL A 171 -0.43 -2.13 6.32
CA VAL A 171 -0.43 -2.72 7.68
C VAL A 171 0.78 -3.64 7.80
N TYR A 172 1.59 -3.44 8.83
CA TYR A 172 2.85 -4.14 9.04
C TYR A 172 2.64 -5.33 9.99
N LEU A 173 2.86 -6.55 9.50
CA LEU A 173 2.60 -7.78 10.26
C LEU A 173 3.88 -8.46 10.73
N ALA A 174 4.96 -8.34 9.95
CA ALA A 174 6.29 -8.80 10.32
C ALA A 174 7.33 -7.87 9.71
N ILE A 175 8.30 -7.45 10.53
CA ILE A 175 9.40 -6.55 10.16
C ILE A 175 10.71 -7.19 10.61
N PRO A 176 11.76 -7.21 9.76
CA PRO A 176 13.06 -7.72 10.15
C PRO A 176 13.74 -6.79 11.16
N GLU A 177 14.57 -7.36 12.03
CA GLU A 177 15.36 -6.60 13.02
C GLU A 177 16.28 -5.58 12.33
N ASP A 178 16.88 -5.97 11.21
CA ASP A 178 17.72 -5.14 10.35
C ASP A 178 17.10 -4.98 8.96
N GLY A 179 17.03 -3.74 8.48
CA GLY A 179 16.43 -3.43 7.19
C GLY A 179 14.91 -3.27 7.23
N GLY A 180 14.29 -3.24 6.04
CA GLY A 180 12.83 -3.12 5.89
C GLY A 180 12.25 -1.75 6.21
N GLU A 181 13.09 -0.74 6.46
CA GLU A 181 12.66 0.64 6.68
C GLU A 181 12.00 1.21 5.41
N LEU A 182 10.96 2.02 5.61
CA LEU A 182 10.35 2.83 4.57
C LEU A 182 11.15 4.13 4.43
N GLU A 183 11.52 4.47 3.21
CA GLU A 183 12.22 5.71 2.85
C GLU A 183 11.28 6.59 2.01
N LEU A 184 11.19 7.89 2.32
CA LEU A 184 10.39 8.88 1.59
C LEU A 184 11.25 10.09 1.23
N TRP A 185 11.10 10.58 -0.01
CA TRP A 185 11.91 11.69 -0.55
C TRP A 185 11.15 13.01 -0.68
N GLY A 186 9.84 13.06 -0.46
CA GLY A 186 9.05 14.29 -0.62
C GLY A 186 8.95 14.82 -2.06
N GLN A 187 9.50 14.09 -3.04
CA GLN A 187 9.57 14.48 -4.44
C GLN A 187 8.48 13.76 -5.24
N GLN A 188 7.67 14.51 -5.97
CA GLN A 188 6.74 14.00 -6.96
C GLN A 188 7.31 14.28 -8.36
N PRO A 189 8.03 13.34 -8.98
CA PRO A 189 8.58 13.56 -10.31
C PRO A 189 7.46 13.60 -11.34
N ASP A 190 7.59 14.48 -12.34
CA ASP A 190 6.85 14.33 -13.59
C ASP A 190 7.40 13.13 -14.39
N GLU A 191 6.76 12.77 -15.51
CA GLU A 191 7.19 11.57 -16.25
C GLU A 191 8.56 11.73 -16.93
N ALA A 192 8.94 12.95 -17.34
CA ALA A 192 10.27 13.17 -17.93
C ALA A 192 11.37 13.04 -16.87
N GLU A 193 11.11 13.53 -15.66
CA GLU A 193 11.97 13.36 -14.50
C GLU A 193 12.01 11.92 -14.02
N TYR A 194 10.86 11.23 -13.95
CA TYR A 194 10.79 9.83 -13.59
C TYR A 194 11.63 8.98 -14.55
N GLU A 195 11.52 9.19 -15.86
CA GLU A 195 12.32 8.46 -16.85
C GLU A 195 13.83 8.74 -16.72
N ARG A 196 14.21 10.00 -16.42
CA ARG A 196 15.60 10.34 -16.14
C ARG A 196 16.13 9.63 -14.89
N LEU A 197 15.32 9.58 -13.83
CA LEU A 197 15.64 8.93 -12.56
C LEU A 197 15.59 7.40 -12.66
N ARG A 198 14.75 6.84 -13.54
CA ARG A 198 14.70 5.41 -13.88
C ARG A 198 16.03 4.93 -14.48
N GLY A 199 16.70 5.79 -15.25
CA GLY A 199 17.97 5.45 -15.87
C GLY A 199 17.85 4.21 -16.76
N SER A 200 18.64 3.18 -16.46
CA SER A 200 18.63 1.91 -17.19
C SER A 200 17.70 0.84 -16.61
N ARG A 201 17.00 1.08 -15.49
CA ARG A 201 16.21 0.04 -14.82
C ARG A 201 14.96 -0.32 -15.61
N ALA A 202 14.59 -1.59 -15.60
CA ALA A 202 13.29 -2.03 -16.11
C ALA A 202 12.11 -1.49 -15.26
N TYR A 203 12.33 -1.29 -13.95
CA TYR A 203 11.33 -0.77 -13.02
C TYR A 203 11.98 0.04 -11.89
N GLY A 204 11.25 1.06 -11.43
CA GLY A 204 11.68 1.98 -10.37
C GLY A 204 12.80 2.91 -10.79
N ILE A 205 13.39 3.58 -9.80
CA ILE A 205 14.38 4.63 -9.90
C ILE A 205 15.74 4.08 -9.45
N GLU A 206 16.80 4.59 -10.07
CA GLU A 206 18.18 4.37 -9.63
C GLU A 206 18.43 5.12 -8.31
N ARG A 207 18.55 4.38 -7.20
CA ARG A 207 18.70 4.97 -5.85
C ARG A 207 19.90 5.93 -5.75
N HIS A 208 20.97 5.67 -6.51
CA HIS A 208 22.17 6.51 -6.51
C HIS A 208 21.96 7.88 -7.22
N LEU A 209 20.88 8.05 -7.99
CA LEU A 209 20.50 9.32 -8.61
C LEU A 209 19.66 10.20 -7.67
N LEU A 210 19.25 9.68 -6.51
CA LEU A 210 18.47 10.41 -5.52
C LEU A 210 19.36 11.00 -4.42
N PRO A 211 18.96 12.12 -3.79
CA PRO A 211 19.59 12.57 -2.55
C PRO A 211 19.29 11.58 -1.41
N PRO A 212 19.85 11.77 -0.21
CA PRO A 212 19.37 11.04 0.98
C PRO A 212 17.86 11.23 1.19
N PRO A 213 17.13 10.21 1.68
CA PRO A 213 15.71 10.34 1.95
C PRO A 213 15.44 11.37 3.06
N GLU A 214 14.34 12.10 2.94
CA GLU A 214 13.91 13.11 3.92
C GLU A 214 13.31 12.46 5.17
N VAL A 215 12.64 11.31 4.99
CA VAL A 215 12.08 10.51 6.08
C VAL A 215 12.53 9.06 5.93
N VAL A 216 12.99 8.49 7.04
CA VAL A 216 13.22 7.06 7.19
C VAL A 216 12.42 6.61 8.42
N VAL A 217 11.55 5.63 8.23
CA VAL A 217 10.71 5.10 9.32
C VAL A 217 10.77 3.58 9.34
N LYS A 218 10.98 3.03 10.54
CA LYS A 218 10.85 1.60 10.81
C LYS A 218 9.56 1.37 11.61
N PRO A 219 8.50 0.86 10.99
CA PRO A 219 7.27 0.55 11.71
C PRO A 219 7.47 -0.69 12.60
N GLU A 220 6.68 -0.77 13.67
CA GLU A 220 6.57 -1.96 14.50
C GLU A 220 5.48 -2.89 13.95
N PRO A 221 5.56 -4.21 14.21
CA PRO A 221 4.44 -5.10 13.95
C PRO A 221 3.16 -4.59 14.62
N GLY A 222 2.08 -4.49 13.84
CA GLY A 222 0.81 -3.89 14.25
C GLY A 222 0.60 -2.47 13.74
N ASP A 223 1.65 -1.75 13.36
CA ASP A 223 1.50 -0.38 12.84
C ASP A 223 0.84 -0.37 11.45
N LEU A 224 0.26 0.79 11.12
CA LEU A 224 -0.23 1.14 9.80
C LEU A 224 0.43 2.43 9.34
N ILE A 225 0.92 2.47 8.09
CA ILE A 225 1.37 3.71 7.46
C ILE A 225 0.50 4.02 6.26
N LEU A 226 -0.11 5.21 6.26
CA LEU A 226 -0.67 5.83 5.07
C LEU A 226 0.36 6.79 4.46
N LEU A 227 0.49 6.80 3.13
CA LEU A 227 1.38 7.73 2.43
C LEU A 227 0.77 8.19 1.10
N ASN A 228 1.31 9.27 0.54
CA ASN A 228 1.04 9.65 -0.84
C ASN A 228 2.06 8.95 -1.75
N PRO A 229 1.68 7.89 -2.49
CA PRO A 229 2.62 7.07 -3.25
C PRO A 229 3.01 7.71 -4.58
N ARG A 230 2.47 8.90 -4.91
CA ARG A 230 2.98 9.72 -6.00
C ARG A 230 4.32 10.37 -5.63
N LEU A 231 4.63 10.46 -4.33
CA LEU A 231 5.96 10.82 -3.86
C LEU A 231 6.90 9.61 -3.97
N ILE A 232 8.17 9.86 -4.32
CA ILE A 232 9.18 8.80 -4.40
C ILE A 232 9.32 8.16 -3.02
N HIS A 233 9.19 6.84 -3.00
CA HIS A 233 9.32 6.02 -1.81
C HIS A 233 9.99 4.68 -2.11
N ALA A 234 10.61 4.08 -1.10
CA ALA A 234 11.32 2.81 -1.21
C ALA A 234 11.22 2.01 0.08
N VAL A 235 11.53 0.71 0.01
CA VAL A 235 11.74 -0.13 1.19
C VAL A 235 13.17 -0.65 1.15
N ARG A 236 13.92 -0.50 2.24
CA ARG A 236 15.27 -1.05 2.35
C ARG A 236 15.25 -2.58 2.31
N PRO A 237 16.31 -3.23 1.79
CA PRO A 237 16.41 -4.68 1.78
C PRO A 237 16.16 -5.28 3.17
N SER A 238 15.44 -6.38 3.26
CA SER A 238 15.26 -7.12 4.52
C SER A 238 16.50 -7.99 4.77
N ALA A 239 17.18 -7.84 5.92
CA ALA A 239 18.44 -8.56 6.12
C ALA A 239 18.25 -10.02 6.57
N THR A 240 17.44 -10.25 7.60
CA THR A 240 17.44 -11.51 8.36
C THR A 240 16.10 -12.25 8.37
N ALA A 241 14.99 -11.59 8.01
CA ALA A 241 13.67 -12.18 8.03
C ALA A 241 12.75 -11.64 6.92
N THR A 242 11.71 -12.40 6.59
CA THR A 242 10.67 -11.97 5.65
C THR A 242 9.85 -10.82 6.21
N ARG A 243 9.82 -9.68 5.51
CA ARG A 243 8.90 -8.59 5.78
C ARG A 243 7.52 -8.93 5.21
N ILE A 244 6.48 -8.82 6.03
CA ILE A 244 5.10 -9.13 5.64
C ILE A 244 4.21 -7.90 5.86
N THR A 245 3.51 -7.48 4.81
CA THR A 245 2.58 -6.35 4.85
C THR A 245 1.29 -6.64 4.11
N LEU A 246 0.18 -6.09 4.60
CA LEU A 246 -1.07 -5.99 3.84
C LEU A 246 -1.16 -4.59 3.22
N GLY A 247 -1.22 -4.53 1.89
CA GLY A 247 -1.26 -3.29 1.14
C GLY A 247 -2.65 -2.97 0.60
N VAL A 248 -2.97 -1.68 0.56
CA VAL A 248 -4.17 -1.11 -0.05
C VAL A 248 -3.79 0.19 -0.74
N PHE A 249 -4.33 0.44 -1.92
CA PHE A 249 -4.40 1.77 -2.51
C PHE A 249 -5.75 2.40 -2.23
N ILE A 250 -5.77 3.70 -2.05
CA ILE A 250 -6.96 4.49 -1.74
C ILE A 250 -7.03 5.64 -2.73
N GLY A 251 -8.21 5.89 -3.26
CA GLY A 251 -8.46 6.89 -4.27
C GLY A 251 -9.33 8.00 -3.74
N TYR A 252 -8.93 9.21 -4.08
CA TYR A 252 -9.63 10.44 -3.76
C TYR A 252 -10.16 11.08 -5.05
N PHE A 253 -11.45 11.40 -5.04
CA PHE A 253 -12.20 11.93 -6.20
C PHE A 253 -12.79 13.32 -5.94
N GLY A 254 -12.44 13.96 -4.82
CA GLY A 254 -12.99 15.24 -4.39
C GLY A 254 -13.61 15.18 -2.99
N ASP A 255 -13.69 16.33 -2.32
CA ASP A 255 -14.19 16.43 -0.94
C ASP A 255 -15.67 16.00 -0.80
N ASP A 256 -16.43 16.05 -1.89
CA ASP A 256 -17.83 15.64 -1.96
C ASP A 256 -18.04 14.19 -2.46
N GLN A 257 -16.96 13.42 -2.60
CA GLN A 257 -17.00 12.03 -3.04
C GLN A 257 -16.45 11.08 -1.96
N PRO A 258 -16.96 9.83 -1.90
CA PRO A 258 -16.36 8.81 -1.04
C PRO A 258 -14.95 8.47 -1.51
N LEU A 259 -14.10 8.02 -0.58
CA LEU A 259 -12.85 7.34 -0.94
C LEU A 259 -13.15 6.00 -1.62
N ALA A 260 -12.22 5.49 -2.44
CA ALA A 260 -12.32 4.12 -2.96
C ALA A 260 -11.04 3.32 -2.72
N TYR A 261 -11.14 2.05 -2.33
CA TYR A 261 -9.98 1.20 -2.07
C TYR A 261 -9.81 0.06 -3.10
N TRP A 262 -8.56 -0.26 -3.43
CA TRP A 262 -8.17 -1.40 -4.27
C TRP A 262 -6.76 -1.90 -3.94
N SER A 263 -6.26 -2.89 -4.68
CA SER A 263 -4.87 -3.32 -4.70
C SER A 263 -4.45 -3.71 -6.10
#